data_AF-A0A7H5ESY8-F1
#
_entry.id   AF-A0A7H5ESY8-F1
#
_cell.length_a   1.000
_cell.length_b   1.000
_cell.length_c   1.000
_cell.angle_alpha   90.00
_cell.angle_beta   90.00
_cell.angle_gamma   90.00
#
_symmetry.space_group_name_H-M   'P 1'
#
loop_
_entity.id
_entity.type
_entity.pdbx_description
1 polymer ?
#
loop_
_entity_poly.entity_id
_entity_poly.type
_entity_poly.pdbx_seq_one_letter_code
_entity_poly.pdbx_strand_id
1 'polypeptide(L)'
;MPNHKKSSPQDDPVTPGSDLYFIRLIRPHLGEVWDEVKPKLLAQLPPDVDPGLLAKYVDDSPRPSIHLNDFGVEPRFYAHRNSRRLLEFYRSK
;
A
#
# COMPACT_ATOMS: atom_id res chain seq x y z
N MET A 1 -44.86 12.29 -2.05
CA MET A 1 -43.51 12.84 -1.82
C MET A 1 -42.64 11.73 -1.24
N PRO A 2 -41.67 11.17 -1.98
CA PRO A 2 -40.90 10.05 -1.48
C PRO A 2 -39.67 10.50 -0.66
N ASN A 3 -39.55 9.89 0.52
CA ASN A 3 -38.47 10.00 1.49
C ASN A 3 -37.08 9.88 0.87
N HIS A 4 -36.21 10.88 1.13
CA HIS A 4 -34.76 10.69 1.03
C HIS A 4 -34.29 9.83 2.21
N LYS A 5 -34.19 8.51 1.97
CA LYS A 5 -33.41 7.62 2.83
C LYS A 5 -31.97 8.09 2.80
N LYS A 6 -31.43 8.38 3.99
CA LYS A 6 -30.00 8.54 4.26
C LYS A 6 -29.28 7.30 3.73
N SER A 7 -28.48 7.45 2.68
CA SER A 7 -27.49 6.45 2.31
C SER A 7 -26.36 6.55 3.34
N SER A 8 -26.37 5.64 4.31
CA SER A 8 -25.21 5.38 5.16
C SER A 8 -23.98 5.13 4.27
N PRO A 9 -22.78 5.58 4.64
CA PRO A 9 -21.58 5.13 3.95
C PRO A 9 -21.50 3.61 4.17
N GLN A 10 -21.58 2.86 3.08
CA GLN A 10 -21.31 1.43 3.08
C GLN A 10 -19.94 1.21 3.71
N ASP A 11 -19.93 0.52 4.85
CA ASP A 11 -18.79 -0.29 5.25
C ASP A 11 -18.57 -1.33 4.15
N ASP A 12 -17.82 -0.93 3.11
CA ASP A 12 -17.37 -1.86 2.09
C ASP A 12 -16.54 -2.93 2.79
N PRO A 13 -16.83 -4.23 2.55
CA PRO A 13 -15.99 -5.29 3.09
C PRO A 13 -14.58 -5.04 2.58
N VAL A 14 -13.62 -4.87 3.48
CA VAL A 14 -12.19 -4.68 3.18
C VAL A 14 -11.76 -5.85 2.31
N THR A 15 -11.86 -5.67 1.00
CA THR A 15 -11.54 -6.69 0.03
C THR A 15 -10.01 -6.71 0.01
N PRO A 16 -9.35 -7.88 -0.05
CA PRO A 16 -7.90 -7.97 -0.20
C PRO A 16 -7.34 -7.27 -1.47
N GLY A 17 -8.20 -6.71 -2.33
CA GLY A 17 -7.89 -5.80 -3.42
C GLY A 17 -8.15 -4.30 -3.14
N SER A 18 -8.42 -3.91 -1.89
CA SER A 18 -8.56 -2.49 -1.52
C SER A 18 -7.19 -1.90 -1.17
N ASP A 19 -6.84 -0.76 -1.76
CA ASP A 19 -5.57 -0.05 -1.53
C ASP A 19 -5.28 0.16 -0.02
N LEU A 20 -6.34 0.34 0.77
CA LEU A 20 -6.27 0.48 2.22
C LEU A 20 -5.70 -0.76 2.93
N TYR A 21 -5.96 -1.97 2.43
CA TYR A 21 -5.39 -3.20 2.99
C TYR A 21 -3.86 -3.19 2.86
N PHE A 22 -3.34 -2.97 1.64
CA PHE A 22 -1.91 -2.94 1.40
C PHE A 22 -1.23 -1.79 2.15
N ILE A 23 -1.85 -0.60 2.20
CA ILE A 23 -1.32 0.53 2.97
C ILE A 23 -1.24 0.18 4.46
N ARG A 24 -2.28 -0.42 5.04
CA ARG A 24 -2.30 -0.82 6.46
C ARG A 24 -1.30 -1.94 6.77
N LEU A 25 -1.07 -2.83 5.80
CA LEU A 25 -0.10 -3.91 5.90
C LEU A 25 1.35 -3.40 5.85
N ILE A 26 1.64 -2.43 4.96
CA ILE A 26 3.00 -1.93 4.73
C ILE A 26 3.42 -0.88 5.77
N ARG A 27 2.51 0.03 6.15
CA ARG A 27 2.82 1.21 6.97
C ARG A 27 3.48 0.92 8.33
N PRO A 28 3.14 -0.15 9.09
CA PRO A 28 3.80 -0.45 10.35
C PRO A 28 5.30 -0.69 10.22
N HIS A 29 5.76 -1.12 9.04
CA HIS A 29 7.15 -1.47 8.77
C HIS A 29 7.97 -0.30 8.21
N LEU A 30 7.42 0.92 8.20
CA LEU A 30 8.17 2.10 7.79
C LEU A 30 9.43 2.29 8.66
N GLY A 31 10.56 2.50 7.99
CA GLY A 31 11.87 2.63 8.60
C GLY A 31 12.59 1.30 8.85
N GLU A 32 11.92 0.14 8.77
CA GLU A 32 12.58 -1.17 8.80
C GLU A 32 13.31 -1.47 7.48
N VAL A 33 14.24 -2.43 7.51
CA VAL A 33 14.99 -2.88 6.33
C VAL A 33 14.07 -3.69 5.41
N TRP A 34 13.95 -3.27 4.15
CA TRP A 34 13.04 -3.86 3.16
C TRP A 34 13.27 -5.36 2.95
N ASP A 35 14.53 -5.80 2.90
CA ASP A 35 14.88 -7.21 2.68
C ASP A 35 14.38 -8.12 3.83
N GLU A 36 14.22 -7.57 5.04
CA GLU A 36 13.65 -8.27 6.19
C GLU A 36 12.11 -8.18 6.23
N VAL A 37 11.56 -7.08 5.73
CA VAL A 37 10.12 -6.80 5.73
C VAL A 37 9.40 -7.55 4.61
N LYS A 38 9.95 -7.56 3.40
CA LYS A 38 9.35 -8.20 2.21
C LYS A 38 8.85 -9.63 2.47
N PRO A 39 9.63 -10.57 3.05
CA PRO A 39 9.13 -11.91 3.34
C PRO A 39 8.02 -11.92 4.39
N LYS A 40 8.05 -11.02 5.39
CA LYS A 40 6.98 -10.89 6.40
C LYS A 40 5.67 -10.41 5.77
N LEU A 41 5.75 -9.49 4.80
CA LEU A 41 4.57 -8.99 4.08
C LEU A 41 3.96 -10.10 3.23
N LEU A 42 4.79 -10.83 2.48
CA LEU A 42 4.36 -11.94 1.63
C LEU A 42 3.67 -13.05 2.45
N ALA A 43 4.16 -13.36 3.64
CA ALA A 43 3.58 -14.36 4.52
C ALA A 43 2.22 -13.92 5.14
N GLN A 44 1.92 -12.63 5.17
CA GLN A 44 0.68 -12.07 5.69
C GLN A 44 -0.39 -11.87 4.60
N LEU A 45 -0.02 -12.03 3.32
CA LEU A 45 -0.99 -11.97 2.23
C LEU A 45 -1.95 -13.16 2.32
N PRO A 46 -3.26 -12.93 2.11
CA PRO A 46 -4.23 -14.00 1.93
C PRO A 46 -3.83 -14.92 0.76
N PRO A 47 -4.16 -16.22 0.83
CA PRO A 47 -3.75 -17.20 -0.17
C PRO A 47 -4.33 -16.93 -1.57
N ASP A 48 -5.38 -16.11 -1.67
CA ASP A 48 -6.06 -15.66 -2.88
C ASP A 48 -5.51 -14.33 -3.45
N VAL A 49 -4.55 -13.69 -2.76
CA VAL A 49 -3.93 -12.44 -3.19
C VAL A 49 -2.65 -12.71 -3.96
N ASP A 50 -2.56 -12.17 -5.17
CA ASP A 50 -1.33 -12.18 -5.96
C ASP A 50 -0.22 -11.36 -5.27
N PRO A 51 0.92 -11.99 -4.90
CA PRO A 51 2.11 -11.32 -4.38
C PRO A 51 2.61 -10.16 -5.24
N GLY A 52 2.41 -10.23 -6.57
CA GLY A 52 2.82 -9.20 -7.52
C GLY A 52 2.16 -7.84 -7.27
N LEU A 53 1.02 -7.81 -6.57
CA LEU A 53 0.34 -6.56 -6.23
C LEU A 53 1.14 -5.66 -5.29
N LEU A 54 2.07 -6.21 -4.49
CA LEU A 54 2.95 -5.39 -3.63
C LEU A 54 3.79 -4.41 -4.44
N ALA A 55 4.18 -4.75 -5.67
CA ALA A 55 4.97 -3.88 -6.54
C ALA A 55 4.22 -2.61 -6.99
N LYS A 56 2.89 -2.60 -6.89
CA LYS A 56 2.08 -1.38 -7.11
C LYS A 56 2.24 -0.38 -5.97
N TYR A 57 2.57 -0.86 -4.77
CA TYR A 57 2.62 -0.03 -3.56
C TYR A 57 4.04 0.24 -3.09
N VAL A 58 4.99 -0.65 -3.38
CA VAL A 58 6.41 -0.53 -3.01
C VAL A 58 7.29 -0.64 -4.25
N ASP A 59 8.03 0.43 -4.58
CA ASP A 59 9.14 0.32 -5.54
C ASP A 59 10.37 -0.25 -4.84
N ASP A 60 10.78 -1.46 -5.23
CA ASP A 60 12.05 -2.06 -4.81
C ASP A 60 13.09 -2.15 -5.94
N SER A 61 12.84 -1.47 -7.06
CA SER A 61 13.76 -1.41 -8.18
C SER A 61 15.02 -0.61 -7.82
N PRO A 62 16.16 -0.89 -8.49
CA PRO A 62 17.41 -0.14 -8.26
C PRO A 62 17.31 1.34 -8.68
N ARG A 63 16.26 1.72 -9.42
CA ARG A 63 15.97 3.08 -9.86
C ARG A 63 14.49 3.37 -9.59
N PRO A 64 14.13 3.77 -8.37
CA PRO A 64 12.74 3.97 -8.02
C PRO A 64 12.13 5.05 -8.92
N SER A 65 11.00 4.70 -9.54
CA SER A 65 10.29 5.52 -10.50
C SER A 65 9.10 6.15 -9.80
N ILE A 66 9.09 7.48 -9.69
CA ILE A 66 7.98 8.22 -9.11
C ILE A 66 7.01 8.56 -10.22
N HIS A 67 5.80 8.02 -10.17
CA HIS A 67 4.70 8.39 -11.03
C HIS A 67 3.72 9.27 -10.26
N LEU A 68 3.33 10.41 -10.83
CA LEU A 68 2.26 11.25 -10.30
C LEU A 68 0.99 10.93 -11.09
N ASN A 69 -0.06 10.47 -10.43
CA ASN A 69 -1.39 10.27 -11.03
C ASN A 69 -2.41 11.24 -10.40
N ASP A 70 -3.65 11.21 -10.89
CA ASP A 70 -4.73 12.11 -10.44
C ASP A 70 -5.06 11.95 -8.93
N PHE A 71 -4.58 10.89 -8.29
CA PHE A 71 -4.82 10.55 -6.89
C PHE A 71 -3.59 10.73 -5.99
N GLY A 72 -2.41 11.05 -6.55
CA GLY A 72 -1.18 11.30 -5.81
C GLY A 72 0.07 10.66 -6.42
N VAL A 73 0.95 10.15 -5.56
CA VAL A 73 2.24 9.54 -5.95
C VAL A 73 2.14 8.03 -5.89
N GLU A 74 2.44 7.37 -7.01
CA GLU A 74 2.58 5.93 -7.13
C GLU A 74 3.99 5.54 -7.61
N PRO A 75 4.58 4.48 -7.04
CA PRO A 75 4.13 3.77 -5.84
C PRO A 75 4.29 4.65 -4.59
N ARG A 76 3.42 4.44 -3.60
CA ARG A 76 3.35 5.25 -2.38
C ARG A 76 4.55 5.05 -1.45
N PHE A 77 5.11 3.85 -1.47
CA PHE A 77 6.25 3.43 -0.67
C PHE A 77 7.43 3.05 -1.58
N TYR A 78 8.64 3.10 -1.02
CA TYR A 78 9.85 2.70 -1.74
C TYR A 78 10.93 2.18 -0.79
N ALA A 79 11.78 1.28 -1.28
CA ALA A 79 12.98 0.86 -0.58
C ALA A 79 14.12 1.87 -0.83
N HIS A 80 14.60 2.53 0.23
CA HIS A 80 15.66 3.52 0.12
C HIS A 80 16.97 2.88 -0.38
N ARG A 81 17.57 3.47 -1.41
CA ARG A 81 18.71 2.88 -2.13
C ARG A 81 19.90 2.50 -1.23
N ASN A 82 20.27 3.39 -0.31
CA ASN A 82 21.50 3.22 0.48
C ASN A 82 21.24 2.53 1.82
N SER A 83 20.14 2.91 2.49
CA SER A 83 19.82 2.38 3.82
C SER A 83 18.97 1.11 3.75
N ARG A 84 18.45 0.76 2.56
CA ARG A 84 17.50 -0.33 2.33
C ARG A 84 16.23 -0.21 3.18
N ARG A 85 15.97 0.95 3.80
CA ARG A 85 14.81 1.16 4.65
C ARG A 85 13.56 1.42 3.82
N LEU A 86 12.44 0.87 4.24
CA LEU A 86 11.13 1.13 3.65
C LEU A 86 10.66 2.55 4.03
N LEU A 87 10.35 3.39 3.05
CA LEU A 87 9.93 4.78 3.24
C LEU A 87 8.60 5.06 2.51
N GLU A 88 7.91 6.14 2.90
CA GLU A 88 6.67 6.64 2.27
C GLU A 88 6.95 8.02 1.64
N PHE A 89 6.51 8.26 0.39
CA PHE A 89 6.77 9.54 -0.31
C PHE A 89 6.07 10.74 0.35
N TYR A 90 4.81 10.56 0.75
CA TYR A 90 4.02 11.58 1.44
C TYR A 90 3.21 10.94 2.56
N ARG A 91 3.41 11.43 3.78
CA ARG A 91 2.60 11.07 4.94
C ARG A 91 1.17 11.56 4.67
N SER A 92 0.19 10.66 4.54
CA SER A 92 -1.21 11.10 4.62
C SER A 92 -1.43 11.72 6.00
N LYS A 93 -1.99 12.93 6.06
CA LYS A 93 -2.47 13.51 7.32
C LYS A 93 -3.66 12.72 7.85
#